data_AF-A0A932C8C3-F1
#
_entry.id   AF-A0A932C8C3-F1
#
_cell.length_a   1.000
_cell.length_b   1.000
_cell.length_c   1.000
_cell.angle_alpha   90.00
_cell.angle_beta   90.00
_cell.angle_gamma   90.00
#
_symmetry.space_group_name_H-M   'P 1'
#
loop_
_entity.id
_entity.type
_entity.pdbx_description
1 polymer ?
#
loop_
_entity_poly.entity_id
_entity_poly.type
_entity_poly.pdbx_seq_one_letter_code
_entity_poly.pdbx_strand_id
1 'polypeptide(L)'
;METAAQLASRLLTALQELVDREGIFLRGGYYDLAAETRGRADPLIRQLVELAGQPGLEAHQRRVAALQARSAEHEAFISGKMAELSAELRRIELARHRAAHAAPAYARDAERGHIRWRTAV
;
A
#
# COMPACT_ATOMS: atom_id res chain seq x y z
N MET A 1 -35.69 -21.86 0.01
CA MET A 1 -34.37 -22.19 0.58
C MET A 1 -33.31 -21.72 -0.40
N GLU A 2 -32.29 -21.03 0.08
CA GLU A 2 -31.11 -20.67 -0.72
C GLU A 2 -30.21 -21.90 -0.86
N THR A 3 -29.69 -22.18 -2.07
CA THR A 3 -28.74 -23.28 -2.29
C THR A 3 -27.31 -22.84 -1.99
N ALA A 4 -26.39 -23.78 -1.71
CA ALA A 4 -24.97 -23.48 -1.50
C ALA A 4 -24.36 -22.71 -2.69
N ALA A 5 -24.74 -23.05 -3.92
CA ALA A 5 -24.29 -22.36 -5.12
C ALA A 5 -24.84 -20.92 -5.23
N GLN A 6 -26.07 -20.67 -4.78
CA GLN A 6 -26.65 -19.31 -4.71
C GLN A 6 -25.93 -18.46 -3.66
N LEU A 7 -25.71 -19.03 -2.47
CA LEU A 7 -25.00 -18.37 -1.39
C LEU A 7 -23.57 -18.02 -1.81
N ALA A 8 -22.84 -18.96 -2.41
CA ALA A 8 -21.48 -18.71 -2.90
C ALA A 8 -21.45 -17.64 -4.00
N SER A 9 -22.43 -17.63 -4.91
CA SER A 9 -22.53 -16.57 -5.92
C SER A 9 -22.68 -15.19 -5.29
N ARG A 10 -23.54 -15.07 -4.25
CA ARG A 10 -23.74 -13.82 -3.51
C ARG A 10 -22.46 -13.38 -2.79
N LEU A 11 -21.78 -14.31 -2.11
CA LEU A 11 -20.52 -14.03 -1.41
C LEU A 11 -19.42 -13.59 -2.37
N LEU A 12 -19.30 -14.24 -3.53
CA LEU A 12 -18.31 -13.87 -4.56
C LEU A 12 -18.60 -12.50 -5.19
N THR A 13 -19.87 -12.14 -5.36
CA THR A 13 -20.24 -10.79 -5.81
C THR A 13 -19.87 -9.74 -4.76
N ALA A 14 -20.17 -9.99 -3.48
CA ALA A 14 -19.77 -9.08 -2.40
C ALA A 14 -18.25 -8.95 -2.28
N LEU A 15 -17.51 -10.06 -2.42
CA LEU A 15 -16.04 -10.03 -2.45
C LEU A 15 -15.50 -9.24 -3.64
N GLN A 16 -16.13 -9.37 -4.81
CA GLN A 16 -15.74 -8.61 -6.00
C GLN A 16 -15.82 -7.10 -5.74
N GLU A 17 -16.92 -6.63 -5.15
CA GLU A 17 -17.07 -5.22 -4.80
C GLU A 17 -16.02 -4.74 -3.79
N LEU A 18 -15.67 -5.57 -2.79
CA LEU A 18 -14.63 -5.24 -1.82
C LEU A 18 -13.24 -5.17 -2.48
N VAL A 19 -12.91 -6.11 -3.35
CA VAL A 19 -11.65 -6.09 -4.12
C VAL A 19 -11.60 -4.88 -5.04
N ASP A 20 -12.69 -4.56 -5.76
CA ASP A 20 -12.75 -3.36 -6.60
C ASP A 20 -12.50 -2.09 -5.79
N ARG A 21 -13.11 -1.98 -4.61
CA ARG A 21 -12.96 -0.85 -3.71
C ARG A 21 -11.56 -0.75 -3.11
N GLU A 22 -10.96 -1.88 -2.72
CA GLU A 22 -9.56 -1.94 -2.26
C GLU A 22 -8.64 -1.34 -3.33
N GLY A 23 -8.79 -1.75 -4.60
CA GLY A 23 -7.98 -1.22 -5.70
C GLY A 23 -8.14 0.28 -5.92
N ILE A 24 -9.35 0.83 -5.71
CA ILE A 24 -9.59 2.29 -5.75
C ILE A 24 -8.82 3.00 -4.64
N PHE A 25 -8.90 2.50 -3.40
CA PHE A 25 -8.21 3.10 -2.26
C PHE A 25 -6.70 3.02 -2.38
N LEU A 26 -6.16 1.89 -2.83
CA LEU A 26 -4.72 1.72 -3.05
C LEU A 26 -4.17 2.72 -4.08
N ARG A 27 -4.87 2.90 -5.21
CA ARG A 27 -4.48 3.91 -6.21
C ARG A 27 -4.61 5.34 -5.71
N GLY A 28 -5.56 5.59 -4.80
CA GLY A 28 -5.75 6.89 -4.15
C GLY A 28 -4.80 7.17 -2.98
N GLY A 29 -3.96 6.22 -2.57
CA GLY A 29 -3.09 6.36 -1.40
C GLY A 29 -3.81 6.26 -0.05
N TYR A 30 -5.08 5.85 -0.04
CA TYR A 30 -5.88 5.67 1.18
C TYR A 30 -5.66 4.28 1.79
N TYR A 31 -4.44 4.02 2.25
CA TYR A 31 -4.03 2.68 2.72
C TYR A 31 -4.83 2.18 3.92
N ASP A 32 -5.23 3.06 4.83
CA ASP A 32 -6.06 2.70 5.99
C ASP A 32 -7.43 2.17 5.55
N LEU A 33 -8.07 2.84 4.58
CA LEU A 33 -9.35 2.42 4.02
C LEU A 33 -9.23 1.11 3.22
N ALA A 34 -8.09 0.89 2.55
CA ALA A 34 -7.80 -0.38 1.90
C ALA A 34 -7.68 -1.52 2.92
N ALA A 35 -6.96 -1.30 4.04
CA ALA A 35 -6.84 -2.27 5.12
C ALA A 35 -8.19 -2.60 5.77
N GLU A 36 -9.02 -1.59 6.05
CA GLU A 36 -10.38 -1.80 6.53
C GLU A 36 -11.24 -2.62 5.56
N THR A 37 -11.12 -2.33 4.26
CA THR A 37 -11.84 -3.07 3.21
C THR A 37 -11.43 -4.52 3.18
N ARG A 38 -10.12 -4.81 3.29
CA ARG A 38 -9.58 -6.16 3.40
C ARG A 38 -10.12 -6.89 4.63
N GLY A 39 -10.15 -6.22 5.78
CA GLY A 39 -10.71 -6.79 7.02
C GLY A 39 -12.18 -7.19 6.92
N ARG A 40 -12.97 -6.52 6.06
CA ARG A 40 -14.37 -6.89 5.78
C ARG A 40 -14.51 -8.10 4.84
N ALA A 41 -13.48 -8.42 4.07
CA ALA A 41 -13.49 -9.57 3.15
C ALA A 41 -13.27 -10.91 3.89
N ASP A 42 -12.48 -10.91 4.97
CA ASP A 42 -12.17 -12.07 5.81
C ASP A 42 -13.37 -12.97 6.15
N PRO A 43 -14.48 -12.45 6.72
CA PRO A 43 -15.62 -13.29 7.06
C PRO A 43 -16.28 -13.94 5.82
N LEU A 44 -16.28 -13.25 4.68
CA LEU A 44 -16.84 -13.80 3.43
C LEU A 44 -15.97 -14.92 2.86
N ILE A 45 -14.65 -14.77 2.96
CA ILE A 45 -13.69 -15.80 2.56
C ILE A 45 -13.87 -17.05 3.42
N ARG A 46 -13.99 -16.88 4.75
CA ARG A 46 -14.22 -18.01 5.67
C ARG A 46 -15.50 -18.77 5.32
N GLN A 47 -16.60 -18.06 5.07
CA GLN A 47 -17.86 -18.68 4.64
C GLN A 47 -17.73 -19.41 3.30
N LEU A 48 -16.96 -18.87 2.34
CA LEU A 48 -16.72 -19.57 1.07
C LEU A 48 -15.88 -20.83 1.25
N VAL A 49 -14.91 -20.82 2.17
CA VAL A 49 -14.11 -22.02 2.51
C VAL A 49 -14.99 -23.10 3.12
N GLU A 50 -15.92 -22.74 4.01
CA GLU A 50 -16.90 -23.68 4.57
C GLU A 50 -17.81 -24.31 3.50
N LEU A 51 -18.10 -23.55 2.44
CA LEU A 51 -18.90 -24.05 1.31
C LEU A 51 -18.10 -24.92 0.35
N ALA A 52 -16.76 -24.85 0.30
CA ALA A 52 -15.93 -25.39 -0.78
C ALA A 52 -16.11 -26.89 -1.11
N GLY A 53 -16.66 -27.69 -0.18
CA GLY A 53 -16.98 -29.12 -0.39
C GLY A 53 -18.39 -29.41 -0.91
N GLN A 54 -19.23 -28.40 -1.10
CA GLN A 54 -20.62 -28.58 -1.53
C GLN A 54 -20.70 -28.82 -3.05
N PRO A 55 -21.60 -29.71 -3.52
CA PRO A 55 -21.77 -29.96 -4.95
C PRO A 55 -22.28 -28.72 -5.68
N GLY A 56 -21.80 -28.48 -6.90
CA GLY A 56 -22.25 -27.38 -7.77
C GLY A 56 -21.44 -26.08 -7.63
N LEU A 57 -20.31 -26.11 -6.92
CA LEU A 57 -19.39 -24.98 -6.77
C LEU A 57 -18.32 -24.91 -7.87
N GLU A 58 -18.18 -25.94 -8.70
CA GLU A 58 -17.19 -26.03 -9.77
C GLU A 58 -17.33 -24.85 -10.75
N ALA A 59 -18.56 -24.40 -10.99
CA ALA A 59 -18.86 -23.25 -11.84
C ALA A 59 -18.24 -21.93 -11.34
N HIS A 60 -17.91 -21.83 -10.05
CA HIS A 60 -17.36 -20.61 -9.44
C HIS A 60 -15.83 -20.57 -9.43
N GLN A 61 -15.13 -21.65 -9.77
CA GLN A 61 -13.67 -21.74 -9.71
C GLN A 61 -12.97 -20.64 -10.52
N ARG A 62 -13.49 -20.31 -11.71
CA ARG A 62 -12.94 -19.23 -12.55
C ARG A 62 -13.07 -17.86 -11.89
N ARG A 63 -14.19 -17.59 -11.20
CA ARG A 63 -14.39 -16.32 -10.48
C ARG A 63 -13.46 -16.22 -9.27
N VAL A 64 -13.28 -17.31 -8.53
CA VAL A 64 -12.33 -17.37 -7.41
C VAL A 64 -10.91 -17.09 -7.90
N ALA A 65 -10.47 -17.75 -8.97
CA ALA A 65 -9.15 -17.54 -9.55
C ALA A 65 -8.93 -16.09 -10.02
N ALA A 66 -9.94 -15.47 -10.63
CA ALA A 66 -9.86 -14.06 -11.04
C ALA A 66 -9.74 -13.12 -9.83
N LEU A 67 -10.48 -13.35 -8.74
CA LEU A 67 -10.38 -12.55 -7.51
C LEU A 67 -9.01 -12.72 -6.84
N GLN A 68 -8.46 -13.93 -6.84
CA GLN A 68 -7.11 -14.20 -6.33
C GLN A 68 -6.04 -13.47 -7.14
N ALA A 69 -6.12 -13.52 -8.48
CA ALA A 69 -5.20 -12.80 -9.35
C ALA A 69 -5.20 -11.30 -9.07
N ARG A 70 -6.39 -10.70 -8.93
CA ARG A 70 -6.53 -9.27 -8.60
C ARG A 70 -5.99 -8.93 -7.21
N SER A 71 -6.19 -9.81 -6.23
CA SER A 71 -5.62 -9.63 -4.89
C SER A 71 -4.09 -9.67 -4.92
N ALA A 72 -3.49 -10.55 -5.74
CA ALA A 72 -2.05 -10.60 -5.94
C ALA A 72 -1.51 -9.34 -6.63
N GLU A 73 -2.25 -8.76 -7.59
CA GLU A 73 -1.89 -7.47 -8.19
C GLU A 73 -1.87 -6.34 -7.15
N HIS A 74 -2.83 -6.31 -6.22
CA HIS A 74 -2.86 -5.33 -5.14
C HIS A 74 -1.66 -5.49 -4.20
N GLU A 75 -1.30 -6.71 -3.83
CA GLU A 75 -0.13 -7.01 -3.00
C GLU A 75 1.18 -6.60 -3.68
N ALA A 76 1.31 -6.88 -4.98
CA ALA A 76 2.45 -6.45 -5.79
C ALA A 76 2.55 -4.92 -5.85
N PHE A 77 1.42 -4.23 -6.01
CA PHE A 77 1.38 -2.76 -6.00
C PHE A 77 1.86 -2.19 -4.65
N ILE A 78 1.36 -2.70 -3.53
CA ILE A 78 1.77 -2.26 -2.19
C ILE A 78 3.27 -2.51 -1.98
N SER A 79 3.74 -3.70 -2.33
CA SER A 79 5.16 -4.08 -2.21
C SER A 79 6.06 -3.13 -3.01
N GLY A 80 5.66 -2.78 -4.23
CA GLY A 80 6.36 -1.79 -5.05
C GLY A 80 6.39 -0.41 -4.40
N LYS A 81 5.26 0.05 -3.84
CA LYS A 81 5.17 1.34 -3.15
C LYS A 81 6.01 1.39 -1.87
N MET A 82 6.05 0.31 -1.09
CA MET A 82 6.92 0.21 0.07
C MET A 82 8.40 0.30 -0.31
N ALA A 83 8.80 -0.35 -1.41
CA ALA A 83 10.17 -0.29 -1.91
C ALA A 83 10.55 1.13 -2.36
N GLU A 84 9.65 1.81 -3.08
CA GLU A 84 9.81 3.21 -3.51
C GLU A 84 9.99 4.16 -2.31
N LEU A 85 9.07 4.11 -1.34
CA LEU A 85 9.11 4.95 -0.15
C LEU A 85 10.35 4.68 0.71
N SER A 86 10.75 3.41 0.84
CA SER A 86 11.96 3.04 1.58
C SER A 86 13.22 3.56 0.90
N ALA A 87 13.27 3.55 -0.43
CA ALA A 87 14.39 4.10 -1.19
C ALA A 87 14.47 5.63 -1.00
N GLU A 88 13.33 6.32 -1.01
CA GLU A 88 13.27 7.76 -0.82
C GLU A 88 13.67 8.17 0.61
N LEU A 89 13.21 7.44 1.62
CA LEU A 89 13.62 7.66 3.01
C LEU A 89 15.15 7.57 3.16
N ARG A 90 15.78 6.54 2.59
CA ARG A 90 17.25 6.39 2.61
C ARG A 90 17.96 7.57 1.94
N ARG A 91 17.44 8.08 0.82
CA ARG A 91 18.01 9.26 0.15
C ARG A 91 17.94 10.50 1.03
N ILE A 92 16.80 10.72 1.70
CA ILE A 92 16.61 11.84 2.62
C ILE A 92 17.57 11.73 3.81
N GLU A 93 17.72 10.54 4.39
CA GLU A 93 18.66 10.29 5.50
C GLU A 93 20.10 10.56 5.09
N LEU A 94 20.51 10.10 3.90
CA LEU A 94 21.83 10.39 3.33
C LEU A 94 22.04 11.88 3.11
N ALA A 95 21.04 12.61 2.59
CA ALA A 95 21.11 14.05 2.41
C ALA A 95 21.24 14.78 3.75
N ARG A 96 20.44 14.38 4.75
CA ARG A 96 20.52 14.90 6.12
C ARG A 96 21.90 14.66 6.75
N HIS A 97 22.46 13.47 6.58
CA HIS A 97 23.80 13.14 7.08
C HIS A 97 24.89 13.99 6.40
N ARG A 98 24.82 14.17 5.07
CA ARG A 98 25.73 15.05 4.32
C ARG A 98 25.63 16.50 4.81
N ALA A 99 24.41 17.01 4.98
CA ALA A 99 24.18 18.36 5.49
C ALA A 99 24.75 18.55 6.91
N ALA A 100 24.56 17.57 7.80
CA ALA A 100 25.11 17.59 9.16
C ALA A 100 26.65 17.63 9.17
N HIS A 101 27.32 16.92 8.25
CA HIS A 101 28.78 16.95 8.11
C HIS A 101 29.32 18.19 7.38
N ALA A 102 28.51 18.85 6.56
CA ALA A 102 28.87 20.11 5.91
C ALA A 102 28.68 21.32 6.84
N ALA A 103 27.76 21.26 7.81
CA ALA A 103 27.48 22.35 8.74
C ALA A 103 28.72 22.91 9.51
N PRO A 104 29.66 22.09 10.03
CA PRO A 104 30.87 22.60 10.68
C PRO A 104 31.83 23.33 9.74
N ALA A 105 31.79 23.05 8.42
CA ALA A 105 32.63 23.73 7.45
C ALA A 105 32.13 25.16 7.17
N TYR A 106 30.81 25.34 7.00
CA TYR A 106 30.21 26.65 6.76
C TYR A 106 30.10 27.53 8.02
N ALA A 107 29.98 26.93 9.22
CA ALA A 107 30.01 27.69 10.46
C ALA A 107 31.38 28.38 10.70
N ARG A 108 32.48 27.75 10.26
CA ARG A 108 33.84 28.32 10.37
C ARG A 108 34.12 29.46 9.40
N ASP A 109 33.47 29.47 8.23
CA ASP A 109 33.64 30.56 7.26
C ASP A 109 32.75 31.76 7.59
N ALA A 110 31.59 31.55 8.25
CA ALA A 110 30.80 32.64 8.81
C ALA A 110 31.57 33.43 9.90
N GLU A 111 32.37 32.77 10.73
CA GLU A 111 33.24 33.42 11.71
C GLU A 111 34.44 34.15 11.06
N ARG A 112 34.94 33.69 9.91
CA ARG A 112 36.01 34.38 9.15
C ARG A 112 35.48 35.54 8.29
N GLY A 113 34.16 35.62 8.07
CA GLY A 113 33.48 36.67 7.30
C GLY A 113 33.42 38.05 7.97
N HIS A 114 33.88 38.19 9.22
CA HIS A 114 34.17 39.50 9.83
C HIS A 114 35.49 40.10 9.30
N ILE A 115 35.68 40.11 7.97
CA ILE A 115 36.70 40.94 7.33
C ILE A 115 36.16 42.37 7.34
N ARG A 116 36.70 43.10 8.30
CA ARG A 116 36.66 44.54 8.54
C ARG A 116 36.72 45.34 7.23
N TRP A 117 35.57 45.71 6.68
CA TRP A 117 35.47 46.82 5.72
C TRP A 117 35.71 48.13 6.48
N ARG A 118 36.98 48.42 6.79
CA ARG A 118 37.37 49.71 7.35
C ARG A 118 37.39 50.72 6.21
N THR A 119 36.38 51.57 6.25
CA THR A 119 36.19 52.82 5.52
C THR A 119 37.53 53.55 5.30
N ALA A 120 37.87 53.80 4.04
CA ALA A 120 38.87 54.81 3.69
C ALA A 120 38.11 56.13 3.43
N VAL A 121 38.48 57.15 4.21
CA VAL A 121 38.12 58.57 4.05
C VAL A 121 39.09 59.19 3.07
#